data_AF-A0A924BVQ3-F1
#
_entry.id   AF-A0A924BVQ3-F1
#
_cell.length_a   1.000
_cell.length_b   1.000
_cell.length_c   1.000
_cell.angle_alpha   90.00
_cell.angle_beta   90.00
_cell.angle_gamma   90.00
#
_symmetry.space_group_name_H-M   'P 1'
#
loop_
_entity.id
_entity.type
_entity.pdbx_description
1 polymer ?
#
loop_
_entity_poly.entity_id
_entity_poly.type
_entity_poly.pdbx_seq_one_letter_code
_entity_poly.pdbx_strand_id
1 'polypeptide(L)' 'MKDGVRARYTLEFKQEAVRLVRGGEKLSAAARTLGVSAQSLDNWVKAEASGRL' A
#
# COMPACT_ATOMS: atom_id res chain seq x y z
N MET A 1 -3.66 14.15 -23.34
CA MET A 1 -3.87 13.79 -21.92
C MET A 1 -2.64 13.01 -21.51
N LYS A 2 -1.93 13.39 -20.44
CA LYS A 2 -0.67 12.74 -20.07
C LYS A 2 -1.04 11.50 -19.27
N ASP A 3 -1.33 10.39 -19.95
CA ASP A 3 -1.38 9.07 -19.32
C ASP A 3 0.05 8.66 -18.96
N GLY A 4 0.60 9.35 -17.97
CA GLY A 4 1.88 8.99 -17.37
C GLY A 4 1.72 7.58 -16.84
N VAL A 5 2.52 6.65 -17.38
CA VAL A 5 2.61 5.27 -16.93
C VAL A 5 2.88 5.31 -15.43
N ARG A 6 1.83 5.22 -14.61
CA ARG A 6 1.98 5.12 -13.16
C ARG A 6 2.71 3.80 -12.94
N ALA A 7 3.94 3.87 -12.45
CA ALA A 7 4.68 2.68 -12.03
C ALA A 7 3.76 1.87 -11.10
N ARG A 8 3.42 0.66 -11.53
CA ARG A 8 2.45 -0.17 -10.84
C ARG A 8 3.21 -0.94 -9.77
N TYR A 9 2.92 -0.65 -8.51
CA TYR A 9 3.42 -1.46 -7.39
C TYR A 9 3.04 -2.92 -7.64
N THR A 10 4.02 -3.83 -7.51
CA THR A 10 3.78 -5.27 -7.66
C THR A 10 2.85 -5.75 -6.56
N LEU A 11 2.24 -6.93 -6.76
CA LEU A 11 1.38 -7.51 -5.74
C LEU A 11 2.19 -7.83 -4.47
N GLU A 12 3.40 -8.37 -4.59
CA GLU A 12 4.23 -8.70 -3.43
C GLU A 12 4.56 -7.45 -2.61
N PHE A 13 4.87 -6.33 -3.28
CA PHE A 13 5.14 -5.06 -2.59
C PHE A 13 3.94 -4.59 -1.77
N LYS A 14 2.73 -4.67 -2.34
CA LYS A 14 1.51 -4.26 -1.63
C LYS A 14 1.21 -5.19 -0.45
N GLN A 15 1.39 -6.49 -0.62
CA GLN A 15 1.17 -7.48 0.44
C GLN A 15 2.14 -7.24 1.61
N GLU A 16 3.41 -6.99 1.33
CA GLU A 16 4.39 -6.68 2.36
C GLU A 16 4.05 -5.36 3.09
N ALA A 17 3.61 -4.34 2.34
CA ALA A 17 3.17 -3.09 2.92
C ALA A 17 1.98 -3.27 3.87
N VAL A 18 1.01 -4.11 3.50
CA VAL A 18 -0.14 -4.43 4.37
C VAL A 18 0.30 -5.27 5.58
N ARG A 19 1.24 -6.20 5.40
CA ARG A 19 1.80 -7.01 6.49
C ARG A 19 2.42 -6.14 7.59
N LEU A 20 3.13 -5.07 7.23
CA LEU A 20 3.70 -4.12 8.20
C LEU A 20 2.61 -3.46 9.05
N VAL A 21 1.55 -2.96 8.42
CA VAL A 21 0.43 -2.31 9.13
C VAL A 21 -0.32 -3.30 10.03
N ARG A 22 -0.59 -4.51 9.54
CA ARG A 22 -1.22 -5.57 10.35
C ARG A 22 -0.32 -6.08 11.48
N GLY A 23 1.00 -6.00 11.29
CA GLY A 23 2.00 -6.26 12.32
C GLY A 23 2.06 -5.20 13.41
N GLY A 24 1.23 -4.15 13.34
CA GLY A 24 1.12 -3.11 14.36
C GLY A 24 1.89 -1.83 14.04
N GLU A 25 2.55 -1.73 12.88
CA GLU A 25 3.16 -0.48 12.45
C GLU A 25 2.08 0.57 12.16
N LYS A 26 2.30 1.81 12.62
CA LYS A 26 1.40 2.91 12.31
C LYS A 26 1.38 3.15 10.80
N LEU A 27 0.19 3.24 10.22
CA LEU A 27 -0.01 3.43 8.78
C LEU A 27 0.82 4.59 8.19
N SER A 28 0.89 5.73 8.88
CA SER A 28 1.69 6.88 8.43
C SER A 28 3.20 6.62 8.47
N ALA A 29 3.68 5.81 9.41
CA ALA A 29 5.10 5.44 9.51
C ALA A 29 5.47 4.47 8.38
N ALA A 30 4.68 3.41 8.18
CA ALA A 30 4.88 2.44 7.11
C ALA A 30 4.84 3.13 5.73
N ALA A 31 3.88 4.03 5.50
CA ALA A 31 3.79 4.80 4.26
C ALA A 31 5.05 5.64 4.00
N ARG A 32 5.57 6.31 5.04
CA ARG A 32 6.80 7.12 4.94
C ARG A 32 8.03 6.25 4.65
N THR A 33 8.16 5.10 5.31
CA THR A 33 9.26 4.14 5.10
C THR A 33 9.25 3.59 3.67
N LEU A 34 8.07 3.26 3.15
CA LEU A 34 7.90 2.66 1.82
C LEU A 34 7.87 3.68 0.67
N GLY A 35 7.90 4.98 0.98
CA GLY A 35 7.81 6.04 -0.04
C GLY A 35 6.46 6.08 -0.77
N VAL A 36 5.38 5.66 -0.11
CA VAL A 36 4.02 5.65 -0.68
C VAL A 36 3.12 6.63 0.07
N SER A 37 2.00 7.02 -0.55
CA SER A 37 1.02 7.82 0.17
C SER A 37 0.30 6.98 1.22
N ALA A 38 0.00 7.58 2.37
CA ALA A 38 -0.81 6.94 3.41
C ALA A 38 -2.16 6.46 2.87
N GLN A 39 -2.79 7.24 1.98
CA GLN A 39 -4.05 6.84 1.34
C GLN A 39 -3.90 5.60 0.45
N SER A 40 -2.81 5.49 -0.29
CA SER A 40 -2.53 4.31 -1.12
C SER A 40 -2.38 3.06 -0.26
N LEU A 41 -1.65 3.18 0.84
CA LEU A 41 -1.47 2.09 1.80
C LEU A 41 -2.80 1.70 2.47
N ASP A 42 -3.59 2.67 2.92
CA ASP A 42 -4.93 2.44 3.48
C ASP A 42 -5.86 1.70 2.49
N ASN A 43 -5.82 2.10 1.21
CA ASN A 43 -6.58 1.43 0.16
C ASN A 43 -6.16 -0.03 -0.01
N TRP A 44 -4.87 -0.35 0.10
CA TRP A 44 -4.38 -1.73 0.01
C TRP A 44 -4.79 -2.56 1.23
N VAL A 45 -4.72 -1.98 2.44
CA VAL A 45 -5.20 -2.65 3.66
C VAL A 45 -6.69 -2.99 3.53
N LYS A 46 -7.50 -2.06 3.04
CA LYS A 46 -8.94 -2.28 2.78
C LYS A 46 -9.18 -3.31 1.68
N ALA A 47 -8.41 -3.27 0.59
CA ALA A 47 -8.52 -4.24 -0.48
C ALA A 47 -8.22 -5.66 0.02
N GLU A 48 -7.16 -5.83 0.81
CA GLU A 48 -6.77 -7.12 1.38
C GLU A 48 -7.79 -7.63 2.40
N ALA A 49 -8.32 -6.77 3.28
CA ALA A 49 -9.41 -7.12 4.18
C ALA A 49 -10.69 -7.58 3.45
N SER A 50 -10.88 -7.14 2.20
CA SER A 50 -11.97 -7.58 1.34
C SER A 50 -11.61 -8.73 0.38
N GLY A 51 -10.40 -9.28 0.44
CA GLY A 51 -9.92 -10.35 -0.46
C GLY A 51 -9.68 -9.92 -1.90
N ARG A 52 -9.42 -8.62 -2.15
CA ARG A 52 -9.29 -8.00 -3.49
C ARG A 52 -7.94 -7.32 -3.73
N LEU A 53 -6.92 -7.62 -2.91
CA LEU A 53 -5.60 -7.00 -3.05
C LEU A 53 -4.84 -7.52 -4.27
#